data_AF-A0A382SS76-F1
#
_entry.id   AF-A0A382SS76-F1
#
_cell.length_a   1.000
_cell.length_b   1.000
_cell.length_c   1.000
_cell.angle_alpha   90.00
_cell.angle_beta   90.00
_cell.angle_gamma   90.00
#
_symmetry.space_group_name_H-M   'P 1'
#
loop_
_entity.id
_entity.type
_entity.pdbx_description
1 polymer ?
#
loop_
_entity_poly.entity_id
_entity_poly.type
_entity_poly.pdbx_seq_one_letter_code
_entity_poly.pdbx_strand_id
1 'polypeptide(L)'
;MINKQNLLEKAITLSKIYGNKLEIVVYTQGVGISARLRLEKLGFVTRAKDFADDLYKDLINRRLNDESFEWKNDNRAGLIWLDDLYEITGDKKNIEPIIDQANMFIDTDNSILDENIQVEDQFFVSAILGRAFKYTNDNKYLDFMISHLLSSPLQRKNGIYVHSKIAPFAWGRGNGFACYGAIEAIKYIPQNHYLREEVIAKHHKHLRALIPLQSSNGGWRQVIDVENSYEELTATCMIGYSLANNIKLGLLTKEYIDILYK
;
A
#
# COMPACT_ATOMS: atom_id res chain seq x y z
N MET A 1 -6.57 24.34 11.34
CA MET A 1 -7.27 23.39 10.46
C MET A 1 -6.58 23.39 9.11
N ILE A 2 -6.06 22.23 8.67
CA ILE A 2 -5.51 22.10 7.30
C ILE A 2 -6.65 22.33 6.31
N ASN A 3 -6.47 23.27 5.38
CA ASN A 3 -7.45 23.51 4.31
C ASN A 3 -7.44 22.31 3.35
N LYS A 4 -8.54 21.55 3.27
CA LYS A 4 -8.67 20.40 2.35
C LYS A 4 -8.43 20.78 0.89
N GLN A 5 -8.79 22.01 0.51
CA GLN A 5 -8.52 22.55 -0.82
C GLN A 5 -7.00 22.64 -1.09
N ASN A 6 -6.21 22.99 -0.09
CA ASN A 6 -4.74 23.06 -0.18
C ASN A 6 -4.12 21.66 -0.38
N LEU A 7 -4.65 20.61 0.28
CA LEU A 7 -4.16 19.24 0.07
C LEU A 7 -4.44 18.72 -1.34
N LEU A 8 -5.62 19.01 -1.88
CA LEU A 8 -5.99 18.64 -3.24
C LEU A 8 -5.15 19.40 -4.28
N GLU A 9 -4.93 20.69 -4.08
CA GLU A 9 -4.03 21.51 -4.91
C GLU A 9 -2.59 20.97 -4.91
N LYS A 10 -2.09 20.53 -3.75
CA LYS A 10 -0.79 19.86 -3.64
C LYS A 10 -0.76 18.55 -4.44
N ALA A 11 -1.78 17.72 -4.32
CA ALA A 11 -1.87 16.47 -5.09
C ALA A 11 -1.87 16.73 -6.61
N ILE A 12 -2.64 17.72 -7.07
CA ILE A 12 -2.68 18.15 -8.48
C ILE A 12 -1.33 18.73 -8.94
N THR A 13 -0.63 19.44 -8.05
CA THR A 13 0.70 19.96 -8.38
C THR A 13 1.72 18.83 -8.52
N LEU A 14 1.71 17.87 -7.59
CA LEU A 14 2.58 16.70 -7.62
C LEU A 14 2.30 15.80 -8.84
N SER A 15 1.04 15.68 -9.27
CA SER A 15 0.67 14.87 -10.44
C SER A 15 1.22 15.39 -11.76
N LYS A 16 1.66 16.65 -11.82
CA LYS A 16 2.36 17.21 -12.99
C LYS A 16 3.81 16.73 -13.08
N ILE A 17 4.39 16.28 -11.98
CA ILE A 17 5.80 15.89 -11.87
C ILE A 17 5.91 14.36 -11.81
N TYR A 18 5.18 13.72 -10.89
CA TYR A 18 5.30 12.30 -10.58
C TYR A 18 4.30 11.43 -11.33
N GLY A 19 4.59 10.14 -11.48
CA GLY A 19 3.70 9.16 -12.12
C GLY A 19 3.69 9.22 -13.65
N ASN A 20 4.67 9.89 -14.27
CA ASN A 20 4.79 10.05 -15.73
C ASN A 20 5.78 9.08 -16.38
N LYS A 21 6.24 8.06 -15.64
CA LYS A 21 7.25 7.10 -16.08
C LYS A 21 7.01 5.73 -15.42
N LEU A 22 7.36 4.67 -16.14
CA LEU A 22 7.48 3.29 -15.62
C LEU A 22 8.76 2.65 -16.19
N GLU A 23 9.92 3.25 -15.93
CA GLU A 23 11.22 2.77 -16.44
C GLU A 23 11.48 1.33 -15.95
N ILE A 24 11.18 1.06 -14.68
CA ILE A 24 11.22 -0.27 -14.07
C ILE A 24 9.84 -0.54 -13.48
N VAL A 25 9.29 -1.75 -13.65
CA VAL A 25 8.07 -2.15 -12.95
C VAL A 25 8.39 -2.21 -11.46
N VAL A 26 7.99 -1.21 -10.68
CA VAL A 26 8.24 -1.17 -9.23
C VAL A 26 7.17 -0.34 -8.54
N TYR A 27 6.83 -0.70 -7.30
CA TYR A 27 5.77 -0.03 -6.54
C TYR A 27 5.94 1.49 -6.47
N THR A 28 7.17 2.02 -6.36
CA THR A 28 7.39 3.47 -6.25
C THR A 28 6.90 4.25 -7.47
N GLN A 29 7.00 3.67 -8.67
CA GLN A 29 6.48 4.26 -9.90
C GLN A 29 5.00 3.92 -10.08
N GLY A 30 4.60 2.68 -9.77
CA GLY A 30 3.21 2.21 -9.83
C GLY A 30 2.25 3.03 -8.96
N VAL A 31 2.61 3.36 -7.72
CA VAL A 31 1.79 4.21 -6.84
C VAL A 31 1.64 5.63 -7.38
N GLY A 32 2.65 6.16 -8.08
CA GLY A 32 2.58 7.46 -8.73
C GLY A 32 1.58 7.48 -9.89
N ILE A 33 1.56 6.42 -10.70
CA ILE A 33 0.60 6.26 -11.81
C ILE A 33 -0.82 6.10 -11.24
N SER A 34 -1.00 5.21 -10.27
CA SER A 34 -2.24 5.01 -9.53
C SER A 34 -2.79 6.33 -8.97
N ALA A 35 -1.93 7.16 -8.35
CA ALA A 35 -2.33 8.46 -7.81
C ALA A 35 -2.88 9.41 -8.89
N ARG A 36 -2.27 9.47 -10.08
CA ARG A 36 -2.78 10.30 -11.18
C ARG A 36 -4.11 9.78 -11.74
N LEU A 37 -4.25 8.46 -11.91
CA LEU A 37 -5.51 7.84 -12.34
C LEU A 37 -6.64 8.13 -11.32
N ARG A 38 -6.33 8.11 -10.02
CA ARG A 38 -7.29 8.50 -8.97
C ARG A 38 -7.70 9.96 -9.03
N LEU A 39 -6.81 10.87 -9.41
CA LEU A 39 -7.16 12.27 -9.66
C LEU A 39 -8.09 12.41 -10.89
N GLU A 40 -7.88 11.61 -11.93
CA GLU A 40 -8.79 11.57 -13.08
C GLU A 40 -10.18 11.06 -12.73
N LYS A 41 -10.30 10.04 -11.88
CA LYS A 41 -11.59 9.59 -11.34
C LYS A 41 -12.32 10.68 -10.53
N LEU A 42 -11.58 11.66 -10.00
CA LEU A 42 -12.15 12.82 -9.32
C LEU A 42 -12.46 13.99 -10.26
N GLY A 43 -12.27 13.82 -11.58
CA GLY A 43 -12.55 14.82 -12.61
C GLY A 43 -11.38 15.76 -12.93
N PHE A 44 -10.18 15.51 -12.41
CA PHE A 44 -9.00 16.32 -12.71
C PHE A 44 -8.26 15.78 -13.94
N VAL A 45 -7.98 16.64 -14.91
CA VAL A 45 -7.25 16.25 -16.11
C VAL A 45 -5.77 16.04 -15.79
N THR A 46 -5.28 14.80 -15.91
CA THR A 46 -3.85 14.48 -15.69
C THR A 46 -3.18 13.80 -16.89
N ARG A 47 -3.94 13.35 -17.90
CA ARG A 47 -3.50 12.47 -19.00
C ARG A 47 -2.92 11.14 -18.51
N ALA A 48 -3.39 10.65 -17.37
CA ALA A 48 -2.92 9.40 -16.78
C ALA A 48 -3.52 8.19 -17.46
N LYS A 49 -4.80 8.23 -17.84
CA LYS A 49 -5.45 7.16 -18.59
C LYS A 49 -4.70 6.85 -19.88
N ASP A 50 -4.46 7.86 -20.73
CA ASP A 50 -3.77 7.65 -22.01
C ASP A 50 -2.35 7.09 -21.81
N PHE A 51 -1.62 7.64 -20.83
CA PHE A 51 -0.30 7.13 -20.46
C PHE A 51 -0.36 5.67 -19.95
N ALA A 52 -1.34 5.34 -19.12
CA ALA A 52 -1.53 4.00 -18.57
C ALA A 52 -1.97 2.99 -19.63
N ASP A 53 -2.77 3.40 -20.62
CA ASP A 53 -3.15 2.56 -21.76
C ASP A 53 -1.93 2.15 -22.60
N ASP A 54 -1.01 3.08 -22.85
CA ASP A 54 0.23 2.78 -23.58
C ASP A 54 1.19 1.92 -22.75
N LEU A 55 1.30 2.19 -21.45
CA LEU A 55 2.05 1.31 -20.54
C LEU A 55 1.45 -0.09 -20.47
N TYR A 56 0.13 -0.22 -20.48
CA TYR A 56 -0.53 -1.52 -20.46
C TYR A 56 -0.18 -2.33 -21.71
N LYS A 57 -0.15 -1.70 -22.90
CA LYS A 57 0.27 -2.36 -24.14
C LYS A 57 1.73 -2.84 -24.06
N ASP A 58 2.65 -2.02 -23.57
CA ASP A 58 4.06 -2.45 -23.38
C ASP A 58 4.17 -3.57 -22.34
N LEU A 59 3.41 -3.48 -21.25
CA LEU A 59 3.36 -4.49 -20.20
C LEU A 59 2.99 -5.87 -20.75
N ILE A 60 1.87 -5.97 -21.48
CA ILE A 60 1.36 -7.27 -21.95
C ILE A 60 2.12 -7.81 -23.17
N ASN A 61 2.65 -6.94 -24.03
CA ASN A 61 3.33 -7.38 -25.24
C ASN A 61 4.79 -7.77 -24.99
N ARG A 62 5.41 -7.21 -23.95
CA ARG A 62 6.85 -7.32 -23.72
C ARG A 62 7.19 -7.63 -22.27
N ARG A 63 6.87 -6.73 -21.34
CA ARG A 63 7.46 -6.77 -19.99
C ARG A 63 7.09 -8.00 -19.18
N LEU A 64 5.85 -8.48 -19.31
CA LEU A 64 5.46 -9.73 -18.64
C LEU A 64 6.34 -10.90 -19.11
N ASN A 65 6.54 -11.04 -20.42
CA ASN A 65 7.37 -12.13 -20.96
C ASN A 65 8.86 -11.96 -20.64
N ASP A 66 9.35 -10.73 -20.77
CA ASP A 66 10.79 -10.44 -20.73
C ASP A 66 11.34 -10.19 -19.32
N GLU A 67 10.49 -9.77 -18.37
CA GLU A 67 10.95 -9.27 -17.07
C GLU A 67 10.30 -10.00 -15.89
N SER A 68 9.11 -10.62 -16.03
CA SER A 68 8.34 -11.05 -14.85
C SER A 68 8.95 -12.21 -14.07
N PHE A 69 9.82 -13.00 -14.70
CA PHE A 69 10.51 -14.10 -14.03
C PHE A 69 11.53 -13.63 -12.99
N GLU A 70 12.09 -12.41 -13.16
CA GLU A 70 13.00 -11.78 -12.19
C GLU A 70 12.29 -10.85 -11.20
N TRP A 71 10.99 -10.63 -11.37
CA TRP A 71 10.25 -9.73 -10.50
C TRP A 71 10.25 -10.25 -9.07
N LYS A 72 10.49 -9.32 -8.15
CA LYS A 72 10.29 -9.46 -6.70
C LYS A 72 8.94 -8.86 -6.31
N ASN A 73 8.63 -8.94 -5.02
CA ASN A 73 7.33 -8.50 -4.49
C ASN A 73 7.07 -7.00 -4.71
N ASP A 74 8.12 -6.19 -4.68
CA ASP A 74 8.08 -4.76 -4.94
C ASP A 74 7.79 -4.45 -6.43
N ASN A 75 8.29 -5.27 -7.36
CA ASN A 75 7.93 -5.21 -8.78
C ASN A 75 6.44 -5.56 -8.97
N ARG A 76 5.98 -6.66 -8.36
CA ARG A 76 4.57 -7.10 -8.47
C ARG A 76 3.61 -6.04 -7.94
N ALA A 77 3.92 -5.44 -6.79
CA ALA A 77 3.17 -4.29 -6.26
C ALA A 77 3.24 -3.02 -7.13
N GLY A 78 4.16 -2.97 -8.11
CA GLY A 78 4.19 -1.96 -9.18
C GLY A 78 3.00 -1.99 -10.12
N LEU A 79 2.22 -3.07 -10.14
CA LEU A 79 1.08 -3.24 -11.04
C LEU A 79 -0.25 -2.68 -10.52
N ILE A 80 -0.27 -2.10 -9.31
CA ILE A 80 -1.51 -1.65 -8.67
C ILE A 80 -2.31 -0.61 -9.46
N TRP A 81 -1.65 0.12 -10.37
CA TRP A 81 -2.31 1.12 -11.21
C TRP A 81 -3.28 0.50 -12.22
N LEU A 82 -3.14 -0.79 -12.52
CA LEU A 82 -4.04 -1.52 -13.41
C LEU A 82 -5.47 -1.59 -12.87
N ASP A 83 -5.62 -1.67 -11.54
CA ASP A 83 -6.92 -1.61 -10.86
C ASP A 83 -7.57 -0.24 -11.04
N ASP A 84 -6.81 0.86 -10.91
CA ASP A 84 -7.32 2.20 -11.16
C ASP A 84 -7.62 2.43 -12.66
N LEU A 85 -6.85 1.83 -13.58
CA LEU A 85 -7.12 1.88 -15.02
C LEU A 85 -8.42 1.14 -15.36
N TYR A 86 -8.61 -0.07 -14.85
CA TYR A 86 -9.86 -0.82 -15.00
C TYR A 86 -11.07 -0.04 -14.50
N GLU A 87 -10.97 0.62 -13.34
CA GLU A 87 -12.08 1.43 -12.82
C GLU A 87 -12.46 2.62 -13.73
N ILE A 88 -11.54 3.07 -14.60
CA ILE A 88 -11.79 4.13 -15.58
C ILE A 88 -12.31 3.54 -16.90
N THR A 89 -11.74 2.43 -17.37
CA THR A 89 -11.99 1.88 -18.71
C THR A 89 -13.13 0.86 -18.75
N GLY A 90 -13.33 0.11 -17.67
CA GLY A 90 -14.17 -1.08 -17.63
C GLY A 90 -13.60 -2.29 -18.38
N ASP A 91 -12.37 -2.21 -18.92
CA ASP A 91 -11.76 -3.31 -19.68
C ASP A 91 -11.14 -4.34 -18.73
N LYS A 92 -11.85 -5.46 -18.55
CA LYS A 92 -11.45 -6.56 -17.65
C LYS A 92 -10.05 -7.09 -17.92
N LYS A 93 -9.53 -6.96 -19.14
CA LYS A 93 -8.15 -7.38 -19.47
C LYS A 93 -7.10 -6.65 -18.64
N ASN A 94 -7.37 -5.40 -18.22
CA ASN A 94 -6.47 -4.66 -17.35
C ASN A 94 -6.20 -5.40 -16.02
N ILE A 95 -7.10 -6.26 -15.56
CA ILE A 95 -6.97 -6.96 -14.27
C ILE A 95 -6.20 -8.29 -14.37
N GLU A 96 -6.14 -8.91 -15.55
CA GLU A 96 -5.48 -10.21 -15.74
C GLU A 96 -4.04 -10.24 -15.18
N PRO A 97 -3.18 -9.23 -15.44
CA PRO A 97 -1.83 -9.22 -14.88
C PRO A 97 -1.79 -9.13 -13.34
N ILE A 98 -2.78 -8.49 -12.70
CA ILE A 98 -2.86 -8.48 -11.23
C ILE A 98 -3.13 -9.89 -10.71
N ILE A 99 -4.07 -10.62 -11.33
CA ILE A 99 -4.45 -11.97 -10.91
C ILE A 99 -3.29 -12.94 -11.13
N ASP A 100 -2.61 -12.86 -12.28
CA ASP A 100 -1.47 -13.71 -12.59
C ASP A 100 -0.33 -13.50 -11.59
N GLN A 101 0.00 -12.24 -11.27
CA GLN A 101 1.03 -11.96 -10.27
C GLN A 101 0.58 -12.27 -8.84
N ALA A 102 -0.72 -12.22 -8.53
CA ALA A 102 -1.26 -12.68 -7.26
C ALA A 102 -1.09 -14.20 -7.08
N ASN A 103 -1.23 -14.98 -8.15
CA ASN A 103 -1.02 -16.43 -8.11
C ASN A 103 0.39 -16.81 -7.67
N MET A 104 1.39 -15.98 -7.97
CA MET A 104 2.78 -16.22 -7.56
C MET A 104 2.98 -16.14 -6.03
N PHE A 105 2.17 -15.37 -5.30
CA PHE A 105 2.26 -15.31 -3.84
C PHE A 105 1.70 -16.55 -3.15
N ILE A 106 0.71 -17.20 -3.77
CA ILE A 106 -0.01 -18.34 -3.18
C ILE A 106 0.53 -19.69 -3.67
N ASP A 107 1.49 -19.69 -4.59
CA ASP A 107 2.22 -20.90 -4.99
C ASP A 107 3.15 -21.31 -3.84
N THR A 108 2.71 -22.33 -3.08
CA THR A 108 3.48 -22.86 -1.95
C THR A 108 4.66 -23.71 -2.37
N ASP A 109 4.65 -24.25 -3.59
CA ASP A 109 5.74 -25.08 -4.10
C ASP A 109 6.92 -24.21 -4.56
N ASN A 110 6.65 -22.97 -4.98
CA ASN A 110 7.64 -21.98 -5.40
C ASN A 110 7.46 -20.62 -4.70
N SER A 111 7.49 -20.62 -3.36
CA SER A 111 7.30 -19.40 -2.58
C SER A 111 8.27 -18.27 -3.00
N ILE A 112 7.70 -17.11 -3.36
CA ILE A 112 8.44 -15.89 -3.71
C ILE A 112 8.69 -14.95 -2.52
N LEU A 113 8.20 -15.29 -1.32
CA LEU A 113 8.41 -14.47 -0.13
C LEU A 113 9.85 -14.55 0.36
N ASP A 114 10.40 -13.42 0.82
CA ASP A 114 11.76 -13.36 1.36
C ASP A 114 11.87 -14.13 2.69
N GLU A 115 12.84 -15.05 2.78
CA GLU A 115 13.11 -15.85 3.97
C GLU A 115 13.46 -14.99 5.20
N ASN A 116 14.07 -13.83 4.99
CA ASN A 116 14.42 -12.88 6.04
C ASN A 116 13.21 -12.12 6.59
N ILE A 117 12.07 -12.21 5.90
CA ILE A 117 10.80 -11.53 6.18
C ILE A 117 11.00 -10.03 6.34
N GLN A 118 10.63 -9.28 5.31
CA GLN A 118 10.72 -7.82 5.30
C GLN A 118 9.35 -7.20 5.54
N VAL A 119 9.28 -6.13 6.33
CA VAL A 119 8.00 -5.48 6.68
C VAL A 119 7.28 -4.87 5.47
N GLU A 120 8.02 -4.57 4.41
CA GLU A 120 7.52 -4.09 3.13
C GLU A 120 6.49 -5.04 2.51
N ASP A 121 6.66 -6.36 2.70
CA ASP A 121 5.76 -7.38 2.16
C ASP A 121 4.33 -7.26 2.72
N GLN A 122 4.16 -6.66 3.91
CA GLN A 122 2.83 -6.36 4.44
C GLN A 122 2.01 -5.52 3.45
N PHE A 123 2.66 -4.57 2.76
CA PHE A 123 2.03 -3.80 1.69
C PHE A 123 1.98 -4.55 0.37
N PHE A 124 3.10 -5.15 -0.07
CA PHE A 124 3.15 -5.77 -1.40
C PHE A 124 2.13 -6.90 -1.56
N VAL A 125 2.02 -7.77 -0.55
CA VAL A 125 1.03 -8.85 -0.50
C VAL A 125 -0.39 -8.26 -0.49
N SER A 126 -0.68 -7.35 0.44
CA SER A 126 -2.02 -6.78 0.60
C SER A 126 -2.49 -6.00 -0.65
N ALA A 127 -1.56 -5.33 -1.32
CA ALA A 127 -1.86 -4.52 -2.48
C ALA A 127 -2.29 -5.37 -3.69
N ILE A 128 -1.67 -6.53 -3.88
CA ILE A 128 -1.95 -7.40 -5.03
C ILE A 128 -3.06 -8.41 -4.71
N LEU A 129 -2.97 -9.11 -3.57
CA LEU A 129 -3.95 -10.14 -3.21
C LEU A 129 -5.34 -9.56 -2.93
N GLY A 130 -5.42 -8.38 -2.31
CA GLY A 130 -6.69 -7.70 -2.08
C GLY A 130 -7.42 -7.34 -3.38
N ARG A 131 -6.67 -6.93 -4.40
CA ARG A 131 -7.21 -6.62 -5.74
C ARG A 131 -7.59 -7.89 -6.49
N ALA A 132 -6.77 -8.94 -6.43
CA ALA A 132 -7.13 -10.23 -7.00
C ALA A 132 -8.43 -10.77 -6.39
N PHE A 133 -8.58 -10.72 -5.05
CA PHE A 133 -9.82 -11.08 -4.38
C PHE A 133 -11.00 -10.22 -4.84
N LYS A 134 -10.86 -8.89 -4.92
CA LYS A 134 -11.92 -7.96 -5.40
C LYS A 134 -12.52 -8.40 -6.75
N TYR A 135 -11.70 -8.92 -7.66
CA TYR A 135 -12.12 -9.23 -9.03
C TYR A 135 -12.46 -10.69 -9.30
N THR A 136 -11.97 -11.60 -8.46
CA THR A 136 -12.20 -13.05 -8.62
C THR A 136 -13.20 -13.60 -7.61
N ASN A 137 -13.35 -12.94 -6.45
CA ASN A 137 -14.04 -13.46 -5.27
C ASN A 137 -13.48 -14.83 -4.81
N ASP A 138 -12.23 -15.13 -5.13
CA ASP A 138 -11.56 -16.38 -4.74
C ASP A 138 -10.88 -16.24 -3.38
N ASN A 139 -11.37 -16.98 -2.38
CA ASN A 139 -10.94 -16.88 -0.99
C ASN A 139 -9.46 -17.22 -0.79
N LYS A 140 -8.80 -17.95 -1.70
CA LYS A 140 -7.37 -18.25 -1.54
C LYS A 140 -6.50 -16.99 -1.40
N TYR A 141 -6.86 -15.91 -2.10
CA TYR A 141 -6.15 -14.63 -2.01
C TYR A 141 -6.44 -13.93 -0.68
N LEU A 142 -7.70 -13.98 -0.25
CA LEU A 142 -8.13 -13.40 1.02
C LEU A 142 -7.46 -14.10 2.21
N ASP A 143 -7.50 -15.43 2.22
CA ASP A 143 -6.97 -16.29 3.28
C ASP A 143 -5.46 -16.10 3.43
N PHE A 144 -4.71 -16.12 2.32
CA PHE A 144 -3.27 -15.87 2.34
C PHE A 144 -2.94 -14.46 2.85
N MET A 145 -3.64 -13.44 2.34
CA MET A 145 -3.42 -12.05 2.77
C MET A 145 -3.66 -11.87 4.27
N ILE A 146 -4.77 -12.40 4.81
CA ILE A 146 -5.07 -12.33 6.24
C ILE A 146 -4.01 -13.09 7.05
N SER A 147 -3.68 -14.31 6.63
CA SER A 147 -2.66 -15.14 7.29
C SER A 147 -1.30 -14.43 7.34
N HIS A 148 -0.85 -13.84 6.23
CA HIS A 148 0.41 -13.10 6.15
C HIS A 148 0.46 -11.89 7.09
N LEU A 149 -0.65 -11.17 7.23
CA LEU A 149 -0.73 -10.03 8.16
C LEU A 149 -0.71 -10.48 9.61
N LEU A 150 -1.54 -11.46 9.98
CA LEU A 150 -1.68 -11.90 11.37
C LEU A 150 -0.43 -12.62 11.88
N SER A 151 0.20 -13.45 11.03
CA SER A 151 1.38 -14.25 11.38
C SER A 151 2.70 -13.46 11.38
N SER A 152 2.69 -12.19 10.96
CA SER A 152 3.90 -11.38 10.86
C SER A 152 4.65 -11.30 12.21
N PRO A 153 5.90 -11.81 12.29
CA PRO A 153 6.68 -11.84 13.52
C PRO A 153 7.36 -10.49 13.81
N LEU A 154 7.24 -9.53 12.89
CA LEU A 154 8.00 -8.27 12.92
C LEU A 154 7.37 -7.22 13.86
N GLN A 155 6.12 -7.40 14.26
CA GLN A 155 5.49 -6.51 15.24
C GLN A 155 5.96 -6.83 16.65
N ARG A 156 6.72 -5.92 17.24
CA ARG A 156 7.18 -6.02 18.63
C ARG A 156 6.00 -6.04 19.61
N LYS A 157 6.24 -6.47 20.85
CA LYS A 157 5.23 -6.49 21.92
C LYS A 157 4.57 -5.12 22.14
N ASN A 158 5.34 -4.03 22.02
CA ASN A 158 4.85 -2.65 22.16
C ASN A 158 4.03 -2.14 20.96
N GLY A 159 3.90 -2.92 19.88
CA GLY A 159 3.11 -2.58 18.70
C GLY A 159 3.89 -2.02 17.52
N ILE A 160 5.15 -1.60 17.71
CA ILE A 160 6.02 -1.07 16.64
C ILE A 160 6.61 -2.22 15.81
N TYR A 161 6.72 -2.03 14.51
CA TYR A 161 7.35 -3.00 13.62
C TYR A 161 8.86 -2.78 13.51
N VAL A 162 9.61 -3.88 13.45
CA VAL A 162 11.00 -3.86 12.95
C VAL A 162 11.04 -4.01 11.44
N HIS A 163 12.16 -3.62 10.83
CA HIS A 163 12.38 -3.78 9.39
C HIS A 163 12.36 -5.26 8.96
N SER A 164 13.18 -6.11 9.59
CA SER A 164 13.25 -7.54 9.27
C SER A 164 13.79 -8.36 10.44
N LYS A 165 13.83 -9.70 10.29
CA LYS A 165 14.45 -10.59 11.31
C LYS A 165 15.94 -10.30 11.54
N ILE A 166 16.65 -9.90 10.48
CA ILE A 166 18.10 -9.68 10.51
C ILE A 166 18.48 -8.21 10.72
N ALA A 167 17.52 -7.29 10.60
CA ALA A 167 17.70 -5.86 10.86
C ALA A 167 16.57 -5.37 11.80
N PRO A 168 16.67 -5.60 13.12
CA PRO A 168 15.57 -5.37 14.07
C PRO A 168 15.36 -3.89 14.44
N PHE A 169 15.59 -2.96 13.52
CA PHE A 169 15.41 -1.51 13.70
C PHE A 169 13.97 -1.07 13.40
N ALA A 170 13.45 -0.10 14.17
CA ALA A 170 12.12 0.47 13.96
C ALA A 170 12.13 1.48 12.79
N TRP A 171 12.44 0.99 11.60
CA TRP A 171 12.56 1.83 10.42
C TRP A 171 11.23 2.53 10.08
N GLY A 172 11.28 3.84 9.85
CA GLY A 172 10.16 4.73 9.56
C GLY A 172 9.32 4.26 8.40
N ARG A 173 9.90 4.20 7.21
CA ARG A 173 9.18 3.73 6.01
C ARG A 173 8.71 2.29 6.16
N GLY A 174 9.44 1.44 6.90
CA GLY A 174 9.01 0.09 7.26
C GLY A 174 7.70 0.06 8.07
N ASN A 175 7.60 0.91 9.10
CA ASN A 175 6.35 1.10 9.84
C ASN A 175 5.25 1.71 8.96
N GLY A 176 5.61 2.59 8.03
CA GLY A 176 4.73 3.07 6.97
C GLY A 176 4.15 1.92 6.14
N PHE A 177 4.96 0.96 5.70
CA PHE A 177 4.50 -0.21 4.94
C PHE A 177 3.56 -1.10 5.72
N ALA A 178 3.84 -1.37 7.01
CA ALA A 178 2.91 -2.10 7.86
C ALA A 178 1.55 -1.39 7.96
N CYS A 179 1.54 -0.07 8.18
CA CYS A 179 0.32 0.74 8.22
C CYS A 179 -0.44 0.77 6.89
N TYR A 180 0.29 0.87 5.77
CA TYR A 180 -0.28 0.94 4.43
C TYR A 180 -0.83 -0.43 4.00
N GLY A 181 -0.08 -1.50 4.25
CA GLY A 181 -0.52 -2.86 3.98
C GLY A 181 -1.77 -3.26 4.74
N ALA A 182 -1.79 -3.03 6.06
CA ALA A 182 -2.96 -3.35 6.88
C ALA A 182 -4.22 -2.63 6.40
N ILE A 183 -4.14 -1.33 6.08
CA ILE A 183 -5.32 -0.59 5.62
C ILE A 183 -5.73 -0.92 4.18
N GLU A 184 -4.80 -1.30 3.29
CA GLU A 184 -5.15 -1.81 1.97
C GLU A 184 -5.86 -3.15 2.08
N ALA A 185 -5.42 -4.06 2.96
CA ALA A 185 -6.11 -5.33 3.19
C ALA A 185 -7.51 -5.16 3.79
N ILE A 186 -7.64 -4.33 4.85
CA ILE A 186 -8.93 -4.13 5.54
C ILE A 186 -10.04 -3.63 4.59
N LYS A 187 -9.70 -2.91 3.52
CA LYS A 187 -10.67 -2.47 2.49
C LYS A 187 -11.30 -3.64 1.72
N TYR A 188 -10.60 -4.76 1.60
CA TYR A 188 -11.03 -5.93 0.85
C TYR A 188 -11.60 -7.05 1.72
N ILE A 189 -11.28 -7.08 3.01
CA ILE A 189 -11.83 -8.10 3.93
C ILE A 189 -13.33 -7.85 4.13
N PRO A 190 -14.21 -8.84 3.82
CA PRO A 190 -15.66 -8.69 4.01
C PRO A 190 -16.03 -8.35 5.45
N GLN A 191 -17.02 -7.48 5.65
CA GLN A 191 -17.40 -6.98 6.98
C GLN A 191 -17.75 -8.08 7.99
N ASN A 192 -18.31 -9.19 7.52
CA ASN A 192 -18.71 -10.35 8.32
C ASN A 192 -17.63 -11.45 8.40
N HIS A 193 -16.42 -11.22 7.87
CA HIS A 193 -15.35 -12.20 7.92
C HIS A 193 -14.84 -12.36 9.36
N TYR A 194 -14.75 -13.61 9.84
CA TYR A 194 -14.46 -13.94 11.24
C TYR A 194 -13.11 -13.42 11.75
N LEU A 195 -12.09 -13.29 10.89
CA LEU A 195 -10.77 -12.73 11.24
C LEU A 195 -10.65 -11.21 11.05
N ARG A 196 -11.69 -10.52 10.55
CA ARG A 196 -11.58 -9.09 10.23
C ARG A 196 -11.23 -8.25 11.44
N GLU A 197 -11.90 -8.50 12.56
CA GLU A 197 -11.67 -7.77 13.80
C GLU A 197 -10.29 -8.03 14.40
N GLU A 198 -9.70 -9.21 14.16
CA GLU A 198 -8.33 -9.51 14.59
C GLU A 198 -7.30 -8.69 13.80
N VAL A 199 -7.47 -8.59 12.47
CA VAL A 199 -6.62 -7.76 11.61
C VAL A 199 -6.72 -6.29 12.02
N ILE A 200 -7.94 -5.80 12.28
CA ILE A 200 -8.17 -4.42 12.75
C ILE A 200 -7.52 -4.20 14.11
N ALA A 201 -7.67 -5.13 15.06
CA ALA A 201 -7.08 -5.01 16.38
C ALA A 201 -5.54 -4.97 16.32
N LYS A 202 -4.91 -5.81 15.48
CA LYS A 202 -3.46 -5.79 15.25
C LYS A 202 -2.99 -4.46 14.67
N HIS A 203 -3.73 -3.92 13.69
CA HIS A 203 -3.45 -2.61 13.09
C HIS A 203 -3.63 -1.46 14.09
N HIS A 204 -4.72 -1.45 14.85
CA HIS A 204 -4.96 -0.42 15.86
C HIS A 204 -3.94 -0.45 16.99
N LYS A 205 -3.44 -1.63 17.38
CA LYS A 205 -2.30 -1.75 18.30
C LYS A 205 -1.07 -1.02 17.74
N HIS A 206 -0.79 -1.15 16.44
CA HIS A 206 0.31 -0.45 15.78
C HIS A 206 0.09 1.07 15.77
N LEU A 207 -1.09 1.54 15.34
CA LEU A 207 -1.42 2.97 15.33
C LEU A 207 -1.32 3.61 16.72
N ARG A 208 -1.83 2.95 17.76
CA ARG A 208 -1.71 3.42 19.16
C ARG A 208 -0.25 3.54 19.61
N ALA A 209 0.63 2.69 19.11
CA ALA A 209 2.06 2.77 19.41
C ALA A 209 2.78 3.88 18.63
N LEU A 210 2.34 4.18 17.40
CA LEU A 210 2.93 5.21 16.55
C LEU A 210 2.53 6.63 16.95
N ILE A 211 1.30 6.84 17.41
CA ILE A 211 0.76 8.17 17.71
C ILE A 211 1.60 8.96 18.73
N PRO A 212 2.02 8.37 19.87
CA PRO A 212 2.89 9.07 20.82
C PRO A 212 4.27 9.43 20.27
N LEU A 213 4.67 8.83 19.14
CA LEU A 213 5.98 9.04 18.50
C LEU A 213 5.94 10.09 17.38
N GLN A 214 4.76 10.65 17.08
CA GLN A 214 4.62 11.77 16.16
C GLN A 214 5.40 12.98 16.71
N SER A 215 6.21 13.60 15.86
CA SER A 215 7.01 14.77 16.24
C SER A 215 6.16 15.99 16.56
N SER A 216 6.80 17.06 17.05
CA SER A 216 6.16 18.36 17.21
C SER A 216 5.65 18.95 15.89
N ASN A 217 6.29 18.61 14.76
CA ASN A 217 5.90 19.07 13.42
C ASN A 217 4.89 18.15 12.71
N GLY A 218 4.37 17.13 13.41
CA GLY A 218 3.38 16.20 12.84
C GLY A 218 3.97 15.01 12.06
N GLY A 219 5.30 14.97 11.89
CA GLY A 219 6.00 13.93 11.16
C GLY A 219 6.36 12.68 11.98
N TRP A 220 6.76 11.62 11.28
CA TRP A 220 7.38 10.43 11.87
C TRP A 220 8.83 10.30 11.39
N ARG A 221 9.67 9.69 12.22
CA ARG A 221 11.13 9.66 12.03
C ARG A 221 11.61 8.45 11.23
N GLN A 222 12.79 8.58 10.62
CA GLN A 222 13.49 7.49 9.92
C GLN A 222 13.74 6.28 10.82
N VAL A 223 14.00 6.50 12.10
CA VAL A 223 13.93 5.46 13.14
C VAL A 223 12.90 5.94 14.16
N ILE A 224 11.74 5.27 14.17
CA ILE A 224 10.49 5.74 14.77
C ILE A 224 10.62 6.01 16.26
N ASP A 225 11.39 5.19 16.97
CA ASP A 225 11.59 5.23 18.41
C ASP A 225 12.90 5.91 18.84
N VAL A 226 13.59 6.62 17.93
CA VAL A 226 14.81 7.38 18.23
C VAL A 226 14.55 8.86 18.02
N GLU A 227 14.51 9.63 19.12
CA GLU A 227 14.12 11.04 19.11
C GLU A 227 14.99 11.93 18.20
N ASN A 228 16.29 11.66 18.14
CA ASN A 228 17.26 12.41 17.32
C ASN A 228 17.28 11.97 15.84
N SER A 229 16.46 11.00 15.44
CA SER A 229 16.32 10.61 14.04
C SER A 229 15.52 11.67 13.27
N TYR A 230 15.88 11.92 12.01
CA TYR A 230 15.23 12.95 11.20
C TYR A 230 13.79 12.54 10.82
N GLU A 231 12.90 13.51 10.64
CA GLU A 231 11.55 13.28 10.11
C GLU A 231 11.61 12.83 8.65
N GLU A 232 11.02 11.68 8.36
CA GLU A 232 11.06 11.06 7.05
C GLU A 232 9.68 11.15 6.39
N LEU A 233 9.65 11.77 5.20
CA LEU A 233 8.42 12.17 4.55
C LEU A 233 7.59 10.96 4.11
N THR A 234 8.22 9.88 3.62
CA THR A 234 7.46 8.72 3.12
C THR A 234 6.77 7.96 4.25
N ALA A 235 7.45 7.76 5.39
CA ALA A 235 6.87 7.23 6.62
C ALA A 235 5.65 8.06 7.04
N THR A 236 5.82 9.38 7.10
CA THR A 236 4.77 10.33 7.48
C THR A 236 3.56 10.22 6.55
N CYS A 237 3.77 10.21 5.23
CA CYS A 237 2.70 10.09 4.24
C CYS A 237 1.96 8.75 4.33
N MET A 238 2.67 7.64 4.54
CA MET A 238 2.06 6.30 4.61
C MET A 238 1.27 6.09 5.91
N ILE A 239 1.79 6.58 7.05
CA ILE A 239 1.06 6.57 8.32
C ILE A 239 -0.18 7.48 8.23
N GLY A 240 -0.01 8.70 7.69
CA GLY A 240 -1.12 9.63 7.46
C GLY A 240 -2.19 9.07 6.52
N TYR A 241 -1.81 8.39 5.43
CA TYR A 241 -2.74 7.68 4.54
C TYR A 241 -3.53 6.62 5.32
N SER A 242 -2.88 5.86 6.19
CA SER A 242 -3.53 4.83 7.00
C SER A 242 -4.52 5.43 8.00
N LEU A 243 -4.14 6.51 8.70
CA LEU A 243 -5.03 7.24 9.60
C LEU A 243 -6.25 7.79 8.86
N ALA A 244 -6.05 8.45 7.71
CA ALA A 244 -7.13 9.02 6.91
C ALA A 244 -8.14 7.96 6.43
N ASN A 245 -7.64 6.80 5.98
CA ASN A 245 -8.50 5.69 5.55
C ASN A 245 -9.22 5.02 6.72
N ASN A 246 -8.59 4.87 7.89
CA ASN A 246 -9.26 4.37 9.08
C ASN A 246 -10.43 5.25 9.51
N ILE A 247 -10.24 6.58 9.51
CA ILE A 247 -11.30 7.55 9.81
C ILE A 247 -12.42 7.46 8.75
N LYS A 248 -12.05 7.42 7.46
CA LYS A 248 -13.01 7.28 6.35
C LYS A 248 -13.86 6.02 6.45
N LEU A 249 -13.27 4.90 6.89
CA LEU A 249 -13.96 3.62 7.06
C LEU A 249 -14.73 3.52 8.39
N GLY A 250 -14.70 4.55 9.24
CA GLY A 250 -15.33 4.54 10.56
C GLY A 250 -14.64 3.62 11.58
N LEU A 251 -13.40 3.22 11.33
CA LEU A 251 -12.60 2.35 12.21
C LEU A 251 -11.91 3.14 13.32
N LEU A 252 -11.67 4.43 13.11
CA LEU A 252 -11.19 5.35 14.14
C LEU A 252 -12.18 6.49 14.33
N THR A 253 -12.30 6.97 15.57
CA THR A 253 -13.16 8.10 15.92
C THR A 253 -12.61 9.40 15.33
N LYS A 254 -13.46 10.44 15.30
CA LYS A 254 -13.09 11.76 14.78
C LYS A 254 -11.98 12.44 15.59
N GLU A 255 -11.71 12.01 16.82
CA GLU A 255 -10.62 12.52 17.66
C GLU A 255 -9.24 12.32 17.00
N TYR A 256 -9.10 11.31 16.15
CA TYR A 256 -7.86 11.07 15.39
C TYR A 256 -7.65 12.06 14.23
N ILE A 257 -8.63 12.92 13.91
CA ILE A 257 -8.49 13.97 12.89
C ILE A 257 -7.44 14.99 13.33
N ASP A 258 -7.38 15.34 14.61
CA ASP A 258 -6.40 16.32 15.10
C ASP A 258 -4.97 15.79 15.00
N ILE A 259 -4.78 14.49 15.23
CA ILE A 259 -3.50 13.80 15.01
C ILE A 259 -3.11 13.82 13.52
N LEU A 260 -4.07 13.56 12.64
CA LEU A 260 -3.85 13.58 11.19
C LEU A 260 -3.55 14.98 10.64
N TYR A 261 -4.08 16.03 11.28
CA TYR A 261 -3.94 17.43 10.83
C TYR A 261 -2.81 18.20 11.51
N LYS A 262 -2.11 17.58 12.45
CA LYS A 262 -0.85 18.09 13.00
C LYS A 262 0.25 18.00 11.95
#